data_AF-A0A196PDR2-F1
#
_entry.id   AF-A0A196PDR2-F1
#
_cell.length_a   1.000
_cell.length_b   1.000
_cell.length_c   1.000
_cell.angle_alpha   90.00
_cell.angle_beta   90.00
_cell.angle_gamma   90.00
#
_symmetry.space_group_name_H-M   'P 1'
#
loop_
_entity.id
_entity.type
_entity.pdbx_description
1 polymer ?
#
loop_
_entity_poly.entity_id
_entity_poly.type
_entity_poly.pdbx_seq_one_letter_code
_entity_poly.pdbx_strand_id
1 'polypeptide(L)'
;MQVGVGFDRAWYRSQKEHWLGWLAEYDGPGAYGRSHAERDARFVYNHIQCAPMLFWLSEALETPKEILDQTFKAVVAAPNRGAQQCSALRGHLRWDQIADRLAARQYSLLDRLRINAARIKMQNGG
;
A
#
# COMPACT_ATOMS: atom_id res chain seq x y z
N MET A 1 20.56 2.30 -1.68
CA MET A 1 19.55 3.10 -2.39
C MET A 1 19.11 4.22 -1.47
N GLN A 2 19.40 5.45 -1.86
CA GLN A 2 19.13 6.67 -1.09
C GLN A 2 17.67 7.03 -1.29
N VAL A 3 16.91 7.12 -0.20
CA VAL A 3 15.48 7.42 -0.18
C VAL A 3 15.28 8.80 -0.79
N GLY A 4 14.72 8.84 -2.00
CA GLY A 4 14.45 10.07 -2.73
C GLY A 4 13.37 10.90 -2.04
N VAL A 5 13.75 12.16 -1.76
CA VAL A 5 12.91 13.37 -1.70
C VAL A 5 11.63 13.33 -0.85
N GLY A 6 11.72 13.95 0.34
CA GLY A 6 10.62 14.72 0.92
C GLY A 6 9.82 14.12 2.09
N PHE A 7 10.28 13.06 2.75
CA PHE A 7 9.59 12.46 3.90
C PHE A 7 10.50 12.30 5.12
N ASP A 8 11.29 13.33 5.42
CA ASP A 8 12.32 13.37 6.47
C ASP A 8 11.77 13.46 7.91
N ARG A 9 10.44 13.49 8.12
CA ARG A 9 9.83 13.69 9.45
C ARG A 9 8.68 12.74 9.80
N ALA A 10 8.64 11.56 9.20
CA ALA A 10 7.58 10.61 9.49
C ALA A 10 8.08 9.53 10.47
N TRP A 11 7.36 9.33 11.59
CA TRP A 11 7.69 8.43 12.72
C TRP A 11 7.57 6.94 12.33
N TYR A 12 8.37 6.47 11.38
CA TYR A 12 8.45 5.06 10.99
C TYR A 12 9.81 4.77 10.36
N ARG A 13 10.51 3.70 10.76
CA ARG A 13 11.89 3.43 10.30
C ARG A 13 11.93 2.98 8.84
N SER A 14 10.79 2.58 8.25
CA SER A 14 10.59 2.36 6.81
C SER A 14 9.11 2.44 6.39
N GLN A 15 8.82 2.73 5.11
CA GLN A 15 7.45 2.69 4.56
C GLN A 15 6.79 1.32 4.70
N LYS A 16 7.60 0.25 4.72
CA LYS A 16 7.16 -1.12 5.00
C LYS A 16 6.61 -1.27 6.42
N GLU A 17 7.30 -0.72 7.42
CA GLU A 17 6.80 -0.72 8.80
C GLU A 17 5.53 0.11 8.94
N HIS A 18 5.43 1.24 8.24
CA HIS A 18 4.22 2.04 8.20
C HIS A 18 3.04 1.27 7.58
N TRP A 19 3.28 0.53 6.49
CA TRP A 19 2.28 -0.36 5.87
C TRP A 19 1.82 -1.46 6.81
N LEU A 20 2.78 -2.15 7.46
CA LEU A 20 2.48 -3.23 8.38
C LEU A 20 1.78 -2.75 9.65
N GLY A 21 2.16 -1.61 10.22
CA GLY A 21 1.48 -1.00 11.36
C GLY A 21 0.06 -0.56 11.03
N TRP A 22 -0.15 0.07 9.86
CA TRP A 22 -1.48 0.47 9.40
C TRP A 22 -2.41 -0.72 9.16
N LEU A 23 -1.88 -1.83 8.62
CA LEU A 23 -2.64 -3.07 8.41
C LEU A 23 -2.89 -3.83 9.72
N ALA A 24 -1.94 -3.82 10.66
CA ALA A 24 -2.09 -4.52 11.94
C ALA A 24 -3.24 -3.97 12.80
N GLU A 25 -3.55 -2.68 12.65
CA GLU A 25 -4.69 -2.03 13.31
C GLU A 25 -5.97 -1.99 12.45
N TYR A 26 -5.95 -2.60 11.26
CA TYR A 26 -7.05 -2.44 10.29
C TYR A 26 -8.31 -3.20 10.70
N ASP A 27 -8.16 -4.31 11.43
CA ASP A 27 -9.25 -5.10 12.01
C ASP A 27 -9.77 -4.49 13.33
N GLY A 28 -9.42 -3.24 13.64
CA GLY A 28 -9.99 -2.49 14.75
C GLY A 28 -10.29 -1.05 14.34
N PRO A 29 -10.70 -0.19 15.30
CA PRO A 29 -10.93 1.23 15.02
C PRO A 29 -9.68 1.93 14.44
N GLY A 30 -8.49 1.42 14.74
CA GLY A 30 -7.19 2.04 14.47
C GLY A 30 -7.08 3.45 15.06
N ALA A 31 -5.99 4.15 14.74
CA ALA A 31 -5.78 5.55 15.16
C ALA A 31 -6.87 6.55 14.69
N TYR A 32 -7.79 6.14 13.80
CA TYR A 32 -8.79 6.99 13.16
C TYR A 32 -10.25 6.62 13.48
N GLY A 33 -10.51 5.71 14.42
CA GLY A 33 -11.87 5.42 14.91
C GLY A 33 -12.81 4.84 13.84
N ARG A 34 -12.35 3.91 13.01
CA ARG A 34 -13.10 3.34 11.88
C ARG A 34 -14.25 2.44 12.38
N SER A 35 -15.43 2.58 11.76
CA SER A 35 -16.54 1.63 11.92
C SER A 35 -16.32 0.41 11.00
N HIS A 36 -16.48 -0.79 11.56
CA HIS A 36 -16.38 -2.05 10.84
C HIS A 36 -17.43 -2.13 9.73
N ALA A 37 -16.96 -2.07 8.49
CA ALA A 37 -17.68 -2.53 7.32
C ALA A 37 -16.72 -3.46 6.57
N GLU A 38 -17.21 -4.53 5.96
CA GLU A 38 -16.40 -5.42 5.12
C GLU A 38 -15.72 -4.60 4.02
N ARG A 39 -14.41 -4.35 4.18
CA ARG A 39 -13.60 -3.52 3.28
C ARG A 39 -12.59 -4.43 2.63
N ASP A 40 -12.82 -4.74 1.36
CA ASP A 40 -11.90 -5.54 0.56
C ASP A 40 -10.57 -4.80 0.29
N ALA A 41 -9.58 -5.52 -0.25
CA ALA A 41 -8.27 -4.94 -0.54
C ALA A 41 -8.33 -3.77 -1.53
N ARG A 42 -9.33 -3.76 -2.43
CA ARG A 42 -9.61 -2.65 -3.35
C ARG A 42 -10.03 -1.41 -2.59
N PHE A 43 -10.95 -1.55 -1.65
CA PHE A 43 -11.41 -0.48 -0.80
C PHE A 43 -10.23 0.11 -0.02
N VAL A 44 -9.43 -0.75 0.64
CA VAL A 44 -8.21 -0.36 1.35
C VAL A 44 -7.30 0.49 0.46
N TYR A 45 -6.93 -0.03 -0.72
CA TYR A 45 -6.03 0.64 -1.65
C TYR A 45 -6.53 2.04 -2.05
N ASN A 46 -7.84 2.18 -2.25
CA ASN A 46 -8.47 3.43 -2.64
C ASN A 46 -8.62 4.45 -1.50
N HIS A 47 -8.57 4.01 -0.23
CA HIS A 47 -8.79 4.88 0.93
C HIS A 47 -7.51 5.30 1.66
N ILE A 48 -6.37 4.63 1.41
CA ILE A 48 -5.08 5.06 1.96
C ILE A 48 -4.73 6.46 1.43
N GLN A 49 -4.39 7.39 2.32
CA GLN A 49 -4.01 8.77 1.97
C GLN A 49 -2.50 9.04 2.10
N CYS A 50 -1.70 7.98 2.04
CA CYS A 50 -0.24 8.03 2.07
C CYS A 50 0.34 7.60 0.71
N ALA A 51 0.73 8.57 -0.12
CA ALA A 51 1.25 8.29 -1.46
C ALA A 51 2.56 7.49 -1.45
N PRO A 52 3.55 7.77 -0.58
CA PRO A 52 4.81 7.00 -0.56
C PRO A 52 4.60 5.53 -0.20
N MET A 53 3.58 5.27 0.60
CA MET A 53 3.20 3.94 1.03
C MET A 53 2.58 3.13 -0.13
N LEU A 54 1.71 3.74 -0.94
CA LEU A 54 1.20 3.13 -2.17
C LEU A 54 2.29 2.98 -3.25
N PHE A 55 3.23 3.92 -3.32
CA PHE A 55 4.37 3.86 -4.22
C PHE A 55 5.27 2.67 -3.88
N TRP A 56 5.60 2.50 -2.59
CA TRP A 56 6.36 1.35 -2.10
C TRP A 56 5.69 0.01 -2.43
N LEU A 57 4.37 -0.11 -2.25
CA LEU A 57 3.64 -1.32 -2.64
C LEU A 57 3.86 -1.64 -4.12
N SER A 58 3.82 -0.63 -4.97
CA SER A 58 3.94 -0.79 -6.42
C SER A 58 5.36 -1.17 -6.83
N GLU A 59 6.38 -0.60 -6.18
CA GLU A 59 7.78 -1.00 -6.33
C GLU A 59 8.00 -2.44 -5.87
N ALA A 60 7.44 -2.83 -4.72
CA ALA A 60 7.53 -4.20 -4.19
C ALA A 60 6.83 -5.26 -5.07
N LEU A 61 5.95 -4.82 -5.96
CA LEU A 61 5.28 -5.63 -6.99
C LEU A 61 6.00 -5.55 -8.36
N GLU A 62 7.23 -5.05 -8.39
CA GLU A 62 8.09 -5.02 -9.57
C GLU A 62 7.40 -4.32 -10.75
N THR A 63 6.70 -3.23 -10.44
CA THR A 63 6.13 -2.35 -11.45
C THR A 63 7.25 -1.82 -12.36
N PRO A 64 7.07 -1.81 -13.70
CA PRO A 64 8.04 -1.27 -14.64
C PRO A 64 8.52 0.11 -14.23
N LYS A 65 9.83 0.33 -14.35
CA LYS A 65 10.49 1.56 -13.93
C LYS A 65 9.88 2.79 -14.61
N GLU A 66 9.47 2.67 -15.87
CA GLU A 66 8.87 3.75 -16.65
C GLU A 66 7.55 4.22 -16.02
N ILE A 67 6.74 3.30 -15.52
CA ILE A 67 5.48 3.61 -14.83
C ILE A 67 5.77 4.23 -13.47
N LEU A 68 6.74 3.70 -12.72
CA LEU A 68 7.16 4.25 -11.44
C LEU A 68 7.68 5.69 -11.58
N ASP A 69 8.50 5.96 -12.61
CA ASP A 69 9.05 7.28 -12.86
C ASP A 69 7.96 8.29 -13.26
N GLN A 70 6.99 7.89 -14.08
CA GLN A 70 5.83 8.73 -14.44
C GLN A 70 4.95 9.02 -13.21
N THR A 71 4.67 7.98 -12.42
CA THR A 71 3.89 8.10 -11.17
C THR A 71 4.58 9.06 -10.21
N PHE A 72 5.90 8.90 -10.02
CA PHE A 72 6.69 9.75 -9.15
C PHE A 72 6.60 11.23 -9.55
N LYS A 73 6.78 11.53 -10.85
CA LYS A 73 6.63 12.88 -11.39
C LYS A 73 5.25 13.46 -11.11
N ALA A 74 4.18 12.69 -11.34
CA ALA A 74 2.81 13.12 -11.09
C ALA A 74 2.56 13.42 -9.60
N VAL A 75 3.07 12.58 -8.69
CA VAL A 75 2.92 12.75 -7.25
C VAL A 75 3.63 14.00 -6.74
N VAL A 76 4.86 14.26 -7.20
CA VAL A 76 5.65 15.44 -6.78
C VAL A 76 5.07 16.74 -7.37
N ALA A 77 4.49 16.69 -8.57
CA ALA A 77 3.82 17.83 -9.18
C ALA A 77 2.45 18.17 -8.53
N ALA A 78 1.83 17.20 -7.85
CA ALA A 78 0.57 17.42 -7.16
C ALA A 78 0.73 18.28 -5.89
N PRO A 79 -0.29 19.07 -5.50
CA PRO A 79 -0.23 19.83 -4.26
C PRO A 79 0.01 18.93 -3.05
N ASN A 80 0.81 19.40 -2.09
CA ASN A 80 1.20 18.65 -0.89
C ASN A 80 0.04 18.49 0.12
N ARG A 81 -0.99 17.74 -0.28
CA ARG A 81 -2.07 17.24 0.57
C ARG A 81 -2.19 15.75 0.26
N GLY A 82 -2.03 14.88 1.27
CA GLY A 82 -1.92 13.42 1.07
C GLY A 82 -2.98 12.81 0.15
N ALA A 83 -4.23 13.30 0.21
CA ALA A 83 -5.31 12.86 -0.68
C ALA A 83 -5.06 13.19 -2.17
N GLN A 84 -4.55 14.39 -2.49
CA GLN A 84 -4.26 14.81 -3.86
C GLN A 84 -3.08 14.04 -4.45
N GLN A 85 -2.03 13.83 -3.66
CA GLN A 85 -0.89 13.01 -4.06
C GLN A 85 -1.29 11.55 -4.30
N CYS A 86 -2.17 10.99 -3.46
CA CYS A 86 -2.71 9.64 -3.70
C CYS A 86 -3.59 9.59 -4.95
N SER A 87 -4.37 10.63 -5.22
CA SER A 87 -5.16 10.72 -6.47
C SER A 87 -4.25 10.74 -7.70
N ALA A 88 -3.17 11.53 -7.68
CA ALA A 88 -2.19 11.59 -8.75
C ALA A 88 -1.51 10.22 -8.97
N LEU A 89 -1.12 9.54 -7.87
CA LEU A 89 -0.57 8.19 -7.93
C LEU A 89 -1.53 7.20 -8.60
N ARG A 90 -2.80 7.20 -8.19
CA ARG A 90 -3.81 6.26 -8.71
C ARG A 90 -4.20 6.51 -10.17
N GLY A 91 -3.91 7.70 -10.70
CA GLY A 91 -4.03 7.98 -12.13
C GLY A 91 -3.10 7.11 -12.98
N HIS A 92 -1.93 6.77 -12.46
CA HIS A 92 -0.94 5.91 -13.13
C HIS A 92 -0.96 4.46 -12.64
N LEU A 93 -1.38 4.23 -11.39
CA LEU A 93 -1.40 2.93 -10.73
C LEU A 93 -2.80 2.65 -10.20
N ARG A 94 -3.66 2.11 -11.07
CA ARG A 94 -5.03 1.74 -10.69
C ARG A 94 -5.02 0.43 -9.90
N TRP A 95 -6.01 0.24 -9.03
CA TRP A 95 -6.18 -1.02 -8.28
C TRP A 95 -6.07 -2.26 -9.17
N ASP A 96 -6.73 -2.25 -10.33
CA ASP A 96 -6.78 -3.40 -11.24
C ASP A 96 -5.35 -3.82 -11.67
N GLN A 97 -4.45 -2.86 -11.95
CA GLN A 97 -3.05 -3.12 -12.30
C GLN A 97 -2.26 -3.71 -11.13
N ILE A 98 -2.56 -3.27 -9.91
CA ILE A 98 -1.94 -3.80 -8.68
C ILE A 98 -2.44 -5.23 -8.41
N ALA A 99 -3.74 -5.47 -8.57
CA ALA A 99 -4.35 -6.78 -8.41
C ALA A 99 -3.82 -7.79 -9.44
N ASP A 100 -3.69 -7.38 -10.70
CA ASP A 100 -3.12 -8.21 -11.76
C ASP A 100 -1.67 -8.61 -11.45
N ARG A 101 -0.86 -7.67 -10.95
CA ARG A 101 0.53 -7.95 -10.52
C ARG A 101 0.61 -8.88 -9.34
N LEU A 102 -0.28 -8.71 -8.35
CA LEU A 102 -0.39 -9.62 -7.22
C LEU A 102 -0.76 -11.03 -7.67
N ALA A 103 -1.72 -11.17 -8.61
CA ALA A 103 -2.16 -12.45 -9.13
C ALA A 103 -1.09 -13.14 -10.00
N ALA A 104 -0.35 -12.38 -10.79
CA ALA A 104 0.72 -12.88 -11.64
C ALA A 104 1.99 -13.27 -10.86
N ARG A 105 2.13 -12.83 -9.60
CA ARG A 105 3.31 -13.09 -8.79
C ARG A 105 3.41 -14.58 -8.45
N GLN A 106 4.54 -15.19 -8.83
CA GLN A 106 4.84 -16.56 -8.46
C GLN A 106 5.29 -16.62 -6.99
N TYR A 107 4.33 -16.84 -6.10
CA TYR A 107 4.62 -17.13 -4.69
C TYR A 107 5.23 -18.52 -4.55
N SER A 108 6.35 -18.61 -3.81
CA SER A 108 6.92 -19.90 -3.44
C SER A 108 5.94 -20.69 -2.55
N LEU A 109 6.16 -22.00 -2.41
CA LEU A 109 5.36 -22.83 -1.49
C LEU A 109 5.39 -22.28 -0.05
N LEU A 110 6.55 -21.79 0.39
CA LEU A 110 6.69 -21.19 1.72
C LEU A 110 5.90 -19.89 1.85
N ASP A 111 5.86 -19.06 0.81
CA ASP A 111 5.06 -17.83 0.81
C ASP A 111 3.57 -18.15 0.86
N ARG A 112 3.12 -19.15 0.08
CA ARG A 112 1.71 -19.61 0.10
C ARG A 112 1.31 -20.15 1.47
N LEU A 113 2.16 -20.94 2.11
CA LEU A 113 1.93 -21.44 3.47
C LEU A 113 1.84 -20.30 4.49
N ARG A 114 2.75 -19.31 4.42
CA ARG A 114 2.72 -18.14 5.29
C ARG A 114 1.47 -17.29 5.08
N ILE A 115 1.07 -17.05 3.83
CA ILE A 115 -0.14 -16.30 3.49
C ILE A 115 -1.39 -17.02 4.01
N ASN A 116 -1.49 -18.34 3.79
CA ASN A 116 -2.63 -19.13 4.28
C ASN A 116 -2.68 -19.18 5.81
N ALA A 117 -1.54 -19.33 6.49
CA ALA A 117 -1.47 -19.29 7.95
C ALA A 117 -1.90 -17.93 8.50
N ALA A 118 -1.47 -16.82 7.87
CA ALA A 118 -1.91 -15.48 8.23
C ALA A 118 -3.43 -15.32 8.04
N ARG A 119 -3.99 -15.81 6.93
CA ARG A 119 -5.44 -15.78 6.66
C ARG A 119 -6.24 -16.54 7.73
N ILE A 120 -5.81 -17.74 8.10
CA ILE A 120 -6.46 -18.56 9.15
C ILE A 120 -6.42 -17.84 10.50
N LYS A 121 -5.27 -17.22 10.82
CA LYS A 121 -5.11 -16.44 12.07
C LYS A 121 -6.06 -15.24 12.11
N MET A 122 -6.29 -14.56 10.99
CA MET A 122 -7.22 -13.43 10.89
C MET A 122 -8.70 -13.86 10.96
N GLN A 123 -9.03 -15.06 10.49
CA GLN A 123 -10.40 -15.59 10.53
C GLN A 123 -10.81 -16.16 11.90
N ASN A 124 -9.85 -16.59 12.72
CA ASN A 124 -10.08 -17.21 14.02
C ASN A 124 -9.89 -16.25 15.21
N GLY A 125 -9.61 -14.97 14.96
CA GLY A 125 -9.34 -13.94 15.96
C GLY A 125 -10.46 -12.91 16.11
N GLY A 126 -11.71 -13.38 16.25
CA GLY A 126 -12.88 -12.58 16.62
C GLY A 126 -13.29 -12.83 18.07
#